data_AF-A0A831SIT0-F1
#
_entry.id   AF-A0A831SIT0-F1
#
_cell.length_a   1.000
_cell.length_b   1.000
_cell.length_c   1.000
_cell.angle_alpha   90.00
_cell.angle_beta   90.00
_cell.angle_gamma   90.00
#
_symmetry.space_group_name_H-M   'P 1'
#
loop_
_entity.id
_entity.type
_entity.pdbx_description
1 polymer ?
#
loop_
_entity_poly.entity_id
_entity_poly.type
_entity_poly.pdbx_seq_one_letter_code
_entity_poly.pdbx_strand_id
1 'polypeptide(L)'
;MTFIRGSYSEQALVERPAMDLFSQLGWDVANCFNEFDEKGVSFLGRDNKSDVVLLSRLKPILQKINPGIPEQVCDEAIKILTQDRSLMGLVSANREVYE
;
A
#
# COMPACT_ATOMS: atom_id res chain seq x y z
N MET A 1 -39.03 8.84 14.29
CA MET A 1 -38.04 8.03 13.55
C MET A 1 -37.07 9.00 12.88
N THR A 2 -35.93 9.24 13.50
CA THR A 2 -34.89 10.12 12.94
C THR A 2 -34.07 9.28 11.97
N PHE A 3 -34.16 9.56 10.68
CA PHE A 3 -33.29 8.96 9.68
C PHE A 3 -31.85 9.40 9.95
N ILE A 4 -31.01 8.49 10.45
CA ILE A 4 -29.57 8.72 10.53
C ILE A 4 -29.03 8.67 9.09
N ARG A 5 -28.87 9.86 8.49
CA ARG A 5 -28.07 10.11 7.27
C ARG A 5 -26.63 9.63 7.55
N GLY A 6 -26.38 8.34 7.32
CA GLY A 6 -25.10 7.71 7.67
C GLY A 6 -25.16 6.19 7.75
N SER A 7 -26.36 5.62 7.86
CA SER A 7 -26.53 4.16 7.95
C SER A 7 -26.31 3.42 6.62
N TYR A 8 -26.38 4.13 5.49
CA TYR A 8 -26.23 3.59 4.14
C TYR A 8 -25.19 4.39 3.34
N SER A 9 -23.94 4.39 3.79
CA SER A 9 -22.80 4.96 3.05
C SER A 9 -21.74 3.89 2.78
N GLU A 10 -20.89 4.10 1.77
CA GLU A 10 -19.76 3.21 1.47
C GLU A 10 -18.81 3.12 2.68
N GLN A 11 -18.54 4.25 3.34
CA GLN A 11 -17.78 4.25 4.59
C GLN A 11 -18.39 3.33 5.68
N ALA A 12 -19.72 3.40 5.88
CA ALA A 12 -20.38 2.66 6.96
C ALA A 12 -20.62 1.17 6.63
N LEU A 13 -20.89 0.86 5.37
CA LEU A 13 -21.25 -0.50 4.93
C LEU A 13 -20.06 -1.31 4.41
N VAL A 14 -18.96 -0.66 4.00
CA VAL A 14 -17.82 -1.31 3.34
C VAL A 14 -16.49 -0.94 3.99
N GLU A 15 -16.10 0.34 4.02
CA GLU A 15 -14.76 0.77 4.47
C GLU A 15 -14.48 0.38 5.92
N ARG A 16 -15.33 0.80 6.87
CA ARG A 16 -15.14 0.50 8.30
C ARG A 16 -15.24 -1.00 8.60
N PRO A 17 -16.26 -1.74 8.11
CA PRO A 17 -16.30 -3.18 8.29
C PRO A 17 -15.07 -3.91 7.75
N ALA A 18 -14.52 -3.48 6.61
CA ALA A 18 -13.28 -4.03 6.07
C ALA A 18 -12.08 -3.72 6.98
N MET A 19 -11.93 -2.48 7.44
CA MET A 19 -10.86 -2.10 8.38
C MET A 19 -10.94 -2.90 9.69
N ASP A 20 -12.14 -3.10 10.23
CA ASP A 20 -12.36 -3.89 11.44
C ASP A 20 -11.98 -5.36 11.23
N LEU A 21 -12.37 -5.95 10.09
CA LEU A 21 -12.02 -7.32 9.74
C LEU A 21 -10.50 -7.51 9.60
N PHE A 22 -9.83 -6.61 8.88
CA PHE A 22 -8.37 -6.67 8.73
C PHE A 22 -7.66 -6.51 10.08
N SER A 23 -8.15 -5.63 10.95
CA SER A 23 -7.63 -5.47 12.31
C SER A 23 -7.77 -6.77 13.12
N GLN A 24 -8.91 -7.48 13.02
CA GLN A 24 -9.10 -8.78 13.66
C GLN A 24 -8.16 -9.87 13.13
N LEU A 25 -7.75 -9.77 11.87
CA LEU A 25 -6.76 -10.66 11.24
C LEU A 25 -5.31 -10.26 11.57
N GLY A 26 -5.10 -9.23 12.39
CA GLY A 26 -3.76 -8.77 12.82
C GLY A 26 -3.06 -7.84 11.84
N TRP A 27 -3.79 -7.24 10.89
CA TRP A 27 -3.24 -6.23 9.99
C TRP A 27 -3.35 -4.84 10.59
N ASP A 28 -2.32 -4.01 10.37
CA ASP A 28 -2.41 -2.57 10.59
C ASP A 28 -3.29 -1.93 9.51
N VAL A 29 -4.25 -1.09 9.92
CA VAL A 29 -5.17 -0.39 9.02
C VAL A 29 -5.01 1.13 9.15
N ALA A 30 -5.18 1.85 8.04
CA ALA A 30 -5.11 3.31 8.01
C ALA A 30 -6.12 3.88 7.01
N ASN A 31 -6.84 4.94 7.41
CA ASN A 31 -7.64 5.74 6.49
C ASN A 31 -6.74 6.78 5.82
N CYS A 32 -6.64 6.71 4.50
CA CYS A 32 -5.76 7.57 3.69
C CYS A 32 -6.53 8.59 2.84
N PHE A 33 -7.82 8.83 3.15
CA PHE A 33 -8.67 9.72 2.35
C PHE A 33 -8.10 11.14 2.25
N ASN A 34 -7.58 11.64 3.37
CA ASN A 34 -6.96 12.97 3.50
C ASN A 34 -5.42 12.92 3.50
N GLU A 35 -4.82 11.89 2.88
CA GLU A 35 -3.38 11.64 2.91
C GLU A 35 -2.52 12.86 2.51
N PHE A 36 -3.00 13.66 1.55
CA PHE A 36 -2.27 14.79 0.98
C PHE A 36 -2.83 16.16 1.41
N ASP A 37 -3.81 16.20 2.30
CA ASP A 37 -4.49 17.46 2.67
C ASP A 37 -3.54 18.40 3.43
N GLU A 38 -2.56 17.84 4.15
CA GLU A 38 -1.54 18.60 4.85
C GLU A 38 -0.42 19.03 3.89
N LYS A 39 -0.57 20.25 3.34
CA LYS A 39 0.44 20.91 2.50
C LYS A 39 0.83 20.12 1.23
N GLY A 40 0.01 19.17 0.79
CA GLY A 40 0.32 18.32 -0.35
C GLY A 40 1.35 17.23 -0.08
N VAL A 41 1.72 16.99 1.19
CA VAL A 41 2.72 16.00 1.58
C VAL A 41 2.02 14.75 2.11
N SER A 42 2.36 13.59 1.57
CA SER A 42 1.87 12.30 2.09
C SER A 42 2.57 11.95 3.40
N PHE A 43 1.79 11.71 4.46
CA PHE A 43 2.32 11.13 5.71
C PHE A 43 2.76 9.66 5.56
N LEU A 44 2.43 8.99 4.45
CA LEU A 44 2.92 7.67 4.09
C LEU A 44 4.18 7.72 3.21
N GLY A 45 4.66 8.91 2.84
CA GLY A 45 5.85 9.08 2.01
C GLY A 45 5.64 8.73 0.54
N ARG A 46 4.41 8.83 0.03
CA ARG A 46 4.12 8.76 -1.42
C ARG A 46 4.43 10.09 -2.07
N ASP A 47 4.95 10.04 -3.30
CA ASP A 47 5.13 11.25 -4.11
C ASP A 47 3.78 11.71 -4.69
N ASN A 48 2.91 10.76 -5.03
CA ASN A 48 1.59 11.06 -5.58
C ASN A 48 0.54 9.93 -5.35
N LYS A 49 -0.73 10.21 -5.67
CA LYS A 49 -1.85 9.27 -5.48
C LYS A 49 -1.85 8.04 -6.40
N SER A 50 -0.97 7.97 -7.39
CA SER A 50 -0.81 6.78 -8.25
C SER A 50 0.22 5.78 -7.73
N ASP A 51 1.06 6.15 -6.74
CA ASP A 51 2.09 5.26 -6.22
C ASP A 51 1.46 4.09 -5.46
N VAL A 52 1.61 2.87 -5.97
CA VAL A 52 1.01 1.67 -5.34
C VAL A 52 1.93 0.97 -4.34
N VAL A 53 3.22 1.32 -4.33
CA VAL A 53 4.23 0.75 -3.43
C VAL A 53 4.70 1.81 -2.43
N LEU A 54 4.57 1.52 -1.13
CA LEU A 54 5.02 2.41 -0.05
C LEU A 54 6.49 2.14 0.28
N LEU A 55 7.42 2.82 -0.41
CA LEU A 55 8.87 2.63 -0.21
C LEU A 55 9.33 2.95 1.22
N SER A 56 8.70 3.94 1.85
CA SER A 56 8.90 4.33 3.25
C SER A 56 8.66 3.18 4.24
N ARG A 57 7.81 2.20 3.88
CA ARG A 57 7.53 0.99 4.67
C ARG A 57 8.29 -0.22 4.17
N LEU A 58 8.39 -0.38 2.85
CA LEU A 58 9.03 -1.54 2.23
C LEU A 58 10.51 -1.63 2.59
N LYS A 59 11.28 -0.55 2.44
CA LYS A 59 12.74 -0.57 2.65
C LYS A 59 13.13 -0.95 4.09
N PRO A 60 12.56 -0.33 5.15
CA PRO A 60 12.89 -0.71 6.52
C PRO A 60 12.53 -2.16 6.86
N ILE A 61 11.39 -2.66 6.35
CA ILE A 61 10.97 -4.05 6.59
C ILE A 61 11.87 -5.02 5.84
N LEU A 62 12.25 -4.72 4.59
CA LEU A 62 13.14 -5.56 3.81
C LEU A 62 14.51 -5.72 4.48
N GLN A 63 15.03 -4.64 5.06
CA GLN A 63 16.26 -4.67 5.87
C GLN A 63 16.06 -5.47 7.17
N LYS A 64 14.91 -5.30 7.83
CA LYS A 64 14.60 -5.99 9.09
C LYS A 64 14.50 -7.51 8.93
N ILE A 65 13.88 -8.00 7.86
CA ILE A 65 13.70 -9.44 7.63
C ILE A 65 14.95 -10.11 7.05
N ASN A 66 15.91 -9.34 6.52
CA ASN A 66 17.16 -9.82 5.94
C ASN A 66 18.40 -9.27 6.67
N PRO A 67 18.61 -9.63 7.95
CA PRO A 67 19.75 -9.13 8.71
C PRO A 67 21.07 -9.56 8.06
N GLY A 68 21.99 -8.61 7.87
CA GLY A 68 23.32 -8.85 7.30
C GLY A 68 23.41 -8.69 5.78
N ILE A 69 22.30 -8.40 5.10
CA ILE A 69 22.33 -8.02 3.67
C ILE A 69 22.71 -6.52 3.54
N PRO A 70 23.65 -6.15 2.65
CA PRO A 70 23.98 -4.76 2.40
C PRO A 70 22.77 -3.96 1.90
N GLU A 71 22.71 -2.69 2.29
CA GLU A 71 21.63 -1.79 1.88
C GLU A 71 21.47 -1.71 0.35
N GLN A 72 22.59 -1.69 -0.39
CA GLN A 72 22.55 -1.65 -1.86
C GLN A 72 21.79 -2.84 -2.46
N VAL A 73 21.87 -4.02 -1.85
CA VAL A 73 21.15 -5.21 -2.33
C VAL A 73 19.65 -5.08 -2.06
N CYS A 74 19.26 -4.46 -0.94
CA CYS A 74 17.86 -4.12 -0.68
C CYS A 74 17.33 -3.11 -1.72
N ASP A 75 18.15 -2.12 -2.08
CA ASP A 75 17.78 -1.13 -3.11
C ASP A 75 17.60 -1.78 -4.49
N GLU A 76 18.48 -2.71 -4.89
CA GLU A 76 18.30 -3.48 -6.12
C GLU A 76 17.03 -4.35 -6.10
N ALA A 77 16.74 -5.01 -4.98
CA ALA A 77 15.51 -5.79 -4.83
C ALA A 77 14.26 -4.91 -4.96
N ILE A 78 14.28 -3.70 -4.39
CA ILE A 78 13.19 -2.72 -4.54
C ILE A 78 12.99 -2.36 -6.01
N LYS A 79 14.07 -2.08 -6.76
CA LYS A 79 13.97 -1.78 -8.21
C LYS A 79 13.28 -2.89 -8.99
N ILE A 80 13.58 -4.15 -8.70
CA ILE A 80 12.97 -5.32 -9.34
C ILE A 80 11.48 -5.42 -8.99
N LEU A 81 11.14 -5.24 -7.71
CA LEU A 81 9.75 -5.28 -7.22
C LEU A 81 8.90 -4.14 -7.82
N THR A 82 9.49 -2.97 -8.06
CA THR A 82 8.80 -1.80 -8.61
C THR A 82 8.97 -1.63 -10.12
N GLN A 83 9.55 -2.62 -10.81
CA GLN A 83 9.76 -2.54 -12.25
C GLN A 83 8.42 -2.39 -12.99
N ASP A 84 8.36 -1.40 -13.87
CA ASP A 84 7.16 -1.14 -14.69
C ASP A 84 6.98 -2.25 -15.73
N ARG A 85 5.81 -2.89 -15.67
CA ARG A 85 5.37 -3.94 -16.58
C ARG A 85 4.07 -3.59 -17.29
N SER A 86 3.63 -2.32 -17.20
CA SER A 86 2.37 -1.85 -17.76
C SER A 86 2.26 -2.01 -19.27
N LEU A 87 3.39 -2.03 -19.99
CA LEU A 87 3.46 -2.23 -21.44
C LEU A 87 3.45 -3.71 -21.86
N MET A 88 3.56 -4.65 -20.92
CA MET A 88 3.54 -6.07 -21.21
C MET A 88 2.10 -6.61 -21.24
N GLY A 89 1.87 -7.68 -22.01
CA GLY A 89 0.64 -8.45 -21.88
C GLY A 89 0.55 -9.10 -20.49
N LEU A 90 -0.67 -9.23 -19.94
CA LEU A 90 -0.90 -9.77 -18.59
C LEU A 90 -0.19 -11.10 -18.31
N VAL A 91 -0.17 -12.00 -19.29
CA VAL A 91 0.50 -13.31 -19.17
C VAL A 91 2.01 -13.15 -19.06
N SER A 92 2.62 -12.30 -19.88
CA SER A 92 4.07 -12.04 -19.84
C SER A 92 4.48 -11.31 -18.57
N ALA A 93 3.71 -10.30 -18.16
CA ALA A 93 3.94 -9.57 -16.91
C ALA A 93 3.90 -10.50 -15.70
N ASN A 94 2.93 -11.41 -15.65
CA ASN A 94 2.81 -12.39 -14.57
C ASN A 94 3.97 -13.39 -14.57
N ARG A 95 4.41 -13.83 -15.76
CA ARG A 95 5.54 -14.77 -15.88
C ARG A 95 6.83 -14.19 -15.29
N GLU A 96 7.13 -12.92 -15.53
CA GLU A 96 8.31 -12.24 -14.97
C GLU A 96 8.35 -12.17 -13.44
N VAL A 97 7.21 -12.34 -12.75
CA VAL A 97 7.19 -12.37 -11.28
C VAL A 97 7.72 -13.70 -10.73
N TYR A 98 7.63 -14.76 -11.52
CA TYR A 98 7.99 -16.13 -11.12
C TYR A 98 9.31 -16.64 -11.71
N GLU A 99 9.86 -15.96 -12.72
CA GLU A 99 11.17 -16.25 -13.32
C GLU A 99 12.29 -15.51 -12.59
#